data_AF-A0A1M7MQP6-F1
#
_entry.id   AF-A0A1M7MQP6-F1
#
_cell.length_a   1.000
_cell.length_b   1.000
_cell.length_c   1.000
_cell.angle_alpha   90.00
_cell.angle_beta   90.00
_cell.angle_gamma   90.00
#
_symmetry.space_group_name_H-M   'P 1'
#
loop_
_entity.id
_entity.type
_entity.pdbx_description
1 polymer ?
#
loop_
_entity_poly.entity_id
_entity_poly.type
_entity_poly.pdbx_seq_one_letter_code
_entity_poly.pdbx_strand_id
1 'polypeptide(L)'
;MKRSDLPDLISFLLILMFSYATASKLITFATFRTQMLVQPVPRWSVDFLIYAVPISEIITVAVLLFKKSMAVGFYLSSILMAAFSVYVGLAMTGIYGDIPCSCGGIIRHLRWPGHFAFNLIFLAISIYGIFIDLRERRFIGK
;
A
#
# COMPACT_ATOMS: atom_id res chain seq x y z
N MET A 1 -12.26 11.51 21.16
CA MET A 1 -12.38 11.58 19.69
C MET A 1 -13.84 11.75 19.34
N LYS A 2 -14.19 12.85 18.66
CA LYS A 2 -15.49 12.94 17.99
C LYS A 2 -15.47 11.96 16.81
N ARG A 3 -16.63 11.45 16.38
CA ARG A 3 -16.71 10.46 15.27
C ARG A 3 -16.02 10.98 13.99
N SER A 4 -16.09 12.30 13.77
CA SER A 4 -15.44 13.04 12.69
C SER A 4 -13.91 12.95 12.64
N ASP A 5 -13.25 12.57 13.75
CA ASP A 5 -11.78 12.58 13.83
C ASP A 5 -11.16 11.22 13.45
N LEU A 6 -12.00 10.17 13.34
CA LEU A 6 -11.53 8.80 13.10
C LEU A 6 -11.11 8.56 11.64
N PRO A 7 -11.85 9.01 10.60
CA PRO A 7 -11.38 8.93 9.21
C PRO A 7 -10.07 9.69 9.00
N ASP A 8 -9.91 10.81 9.71
CA ASP A 8 -8.73 11.66 9.64
C ASP A 8 -7.49 10.95 10.18
N LEU A 9 -7.64 10.25 11.32
CA LEU A 9 -6.59 9.43 11.91
C LEU A 9 -6.20 8.27 10.98
N ILE A 10 -7.18 7.60 10.37
CA ILE A 10 -6.95 6.50 9.42
C ILE A 10 -6.19 7.02 8.18
N SER A 11 -6.63 8.15 7.63
CA SER A 11 -5.98 8.79 6.49
C SER A 11 -4.53 9.17 6.83
N PHE A 12 -4.29 9.76 7.99
CA PHE A 12 -2.95 10.10 8.46
C PHE A 12 -2.03 8.87 8.55
N LEU A 13 -2.52 7.76 9.11
CA LEU A 13 -1.76 6.53 9.22
C LEU A 13 -1.40 5.94 7.85
N LEU A 14 -2.34 5.95 6.90
CA LEU A 14 -2.11 5.51 5.52
C LEU A 14 -1.12 6.42 4.79
N ILE A 15 -1.25 7.74 4.94
CA ILE A 15 -0.32 8.73 4.36
C ILE A 15 1.10 8.47 4.86
N LEU A 16 1.27 8.29 6.18
CA LEU A 16 2.58 8.03 6.77
C LEU A 16 3.21 6.76 6.19
N MET A 17 2.42 5.69 6.09
CA MET A 17 2.85 4.40 5.57
C MET A 17 3.26 4.48 4.09
N PHE A 18 2.40 5.01 3.21
CA PHE A 18 2.71 5.15 1.79
C PHE A 18 3.83 6.15 1.51
N SER A 19 3.91 7.24 2.27
CA SER A 19 5.02 8.20 2.15
C SER A 19 6.36 7.54 2.49
N TYR A 20 6.43 6.78 3.58
CA TYR A 20 7.62 6.02 3.93
C TYR A 20 7.98 4.98 2.84
N ALA A 21 6.98 4.23 2.39
CA ALA A 21 7.17 3.20 1.37
C ALA A 21 7.68 3.78 0.04
N THR A 22 7.18 4.93 -0.39
CA THR A 22 7.62 5.55 -1.64
C THR A 22 8.96 6.29 -1.47
N ALA A 23 9.16 6.99 -0.35
CA ALA A 23 10.41 7.70 -0.09
C ALA A 23 11.59 6.74 -0.03
N SER A 24 11.44 5.59 0.63
CA SER A 24 12.50 4.57 0.67
C SER A 24 12.87 4.04 -0.73
N LYS A 25 11.89 3.85 -1.62
CA LYS A 25 12.11 3.44 -3.02
C LYS A 25 12.80 4.53 -3.84
N LEU A 26 12.41 5.79 -3.67
CA LEU A 26 13.00 6.90 -4.43
C LEU A 26 14.42 7.23 -3.98
N ILE A 27 14.69 7.24 -2.66
CA ILE A 27 16.03 7.48 -2.12
C ILE A 27 17.01 6.39 -2.56
N THR A 28 16.56 5.12 -2.58
CA THR A 28 17.39 3.98 -2.97
C THR A 28 16.95 3.35 -4.29
N PHE A 29 16.67 4.19 -5.29
CA PHE A 29 16.06 3.75 -6.55
C PHE A 29 16.85 2.67 -7.29
N ALA A 30 18.19 2.77 -7.33
CA ALA A 30 19.03 1.74 -7.93
C ALA A 30 18.87 0.37 -7.24
N THR A 31 18.82 0.36 -5.91
CA THR A 31 18.58 -0.84 -5.11
C THR A 31 17.18 -1.39 -5.33
N PHE A 32 16.16 -0.53 -5.35
CA PHE A 32 14.79 -0.93 -5.65
C PHE A 32 14.66 -1.53 -7.06
N ARG A 33 15.33 -0.96 -8.06
CA ARG A 33 15.36 -1.49 -9.43
C ARG A 33 15.96 -2.89 -9.49
N THR A 34 17.14 -3.12 -8.89
CA THR A 34 17.78 -4.44 -8.88
C THR A 34 16.95 -5.47 -8.11
N GLN A 35 16.30 -5.03 -7.04
CA GLN A 35 15.35 -5.82 -6.25
C GLN A 35 14.10 -6.22 -7.04
N MET A 36 13.54 -5.32 -7.86
CA MET A 36 12.41 -5.61 -8.74
C MET A 36 12.78 -6.58 -9.87
N LEU A 37 14.01 -6.52 -10.38
CA LEU A 37 14.50 -7.43 -11.43
C LEU A 37 14.60 -8.89 -11.00
N VAL A 38 14.75 -9.15 -9.70
CA VAL A 38 14.79 -10.51 -9.13
C VAL A 38 13.43 -10.96 -8.58
N GLN A 39 12.39 -10.14 -8.66
CA GLN A 39 11.05 -10.56 -8.27
C GLN A 39 10.49 -11.56 -9.30
N PRO A 40 9.73 -12.58 -8.86
CA PRO A 40 9.08 -13.57 -9.72
C PRO A 40 7.83 -12.98 -10.39
N VAL A 41 8.01 -11.90 -11.14
CA VAL A 41 6.99 -11.27 -11.97
C VAL A 41 7.35 -11.46 -13.45
N PRO A 42 6.39 -11.38 -14.38
CA PRO A 42 6.69 -11.48 -15.80
C PRO A 42 7.74 -10.46 -16.21
N ARG A 43 8.81 -10.89 -16.91
CA ARG A 43 9.94 -10.00 -17.25
C ARG A 43 9.53 -8.74 -18.02
N TRP A 44 8.50 -8.85 -18.86
CA TRP A 44 7.96 -7.73 -19.63
C TRP A 44 7.29 -6.65 -18.76
N SER A 45 6.85 -6.97 -17.54
CA SER A 45 6.17 -6.03 -16.65
C SER A 45 7.11 -5.33 -15.68
N VAL A 46 8.35 -5.81 -15.51
CA VAL A 46 9.29 -5.30 -14.49
C VAL A 46 9.59 -3.82 -14.68
N ASP A 47 9.98 -3.40 -15.89
CA ASP A 47 10.31 -1.99 -16.16
C ASP A 47 9.10 -1.07 -15.96
N PHE A 48 7.89 -1.54 -16.30
CA PHE A 48 6.66 -0.80 -16.01
C PHE A 48 6.41 -0.69 -14.49
N LEU A 49 6.53 -1.79 -13.75
CA LEU A 49 6.26 -1.83 -12.31
C LEU A 49 7.24 -0.98 -11.48
N ILE A 50 8.50 -0.86 -11.92
CA ILE A 50 9.50 0.01 -11.28
C ILE A 50 9.02 1.46 -11.20
N TYR A 51 8.28 1.96 -12.19
CA TYR A 51 7.74 3.32 -12.15
C TYR A 51 6.30 3.33 -11.63
N ALA A 52 5.47 2.37 -12.04
CA ALA A 52 4.05 2.33 -11.69
C ALA A 52 3.84 2.21 -10.17
N VAL A 53 4.65 1.41 -9.47
CA VAL A 53 4.51 1.21 -8.02
C VAL A 53 4.74 2.52 -7.26
N PRO A 54 5.92 3.20 -7.33
CA PRO A 54 6.11 4.48 -6.66
C PRO A 54 5.08 5.55 -7.07
N ILE A 55 4.73 5.64 -8.35
CA ILE A 55 3.74 6.62 -8.83
C ILE A 55 2.38 6.37 -8.18
N SER A 56 1.92 5.11 -8.12
CA SER A 56 0.65 4.77 -7.49
C SER A 56 0.61 5.08 -6.00
N GLU A 57 1.73 4.90 -5.29
CA GLU A 57 1.87 5.25 -3.87
C GLU A 57 1.79 6.77 -3.67
N ILE A 58 2.48 7.55 -4.51
CA ILE A 58 2.44 9.03 -4.47
C ILE A 58 1.04 9.55 -4.75
N ILE A 59 0.36 9.01 -5.78
CA ILE A 59 -1.01 9.39 -6.11
C ILE A 59 -1.93 9.09 -4.91
N THR A 60 -1.77 7.93 -4.27
CA THR A 60 -2.57 7.55 -3.11
C THR A 60 -2.37 8.54 -1.96
N VAL A 61 -1.12 8.92 -1.66
CA VAL A 61 -0.81 9.96 -0.65
C VAL A 61 -1.47 11.29 -1.02
N ALA A 62 -1.30 11.74 -2.26
CA ALA A 62 -1.86 13.02 -2.73
C ALA A 62 -3.39 13.05 -2.60
N VAL A 63 -4.07 11.96 -2.93
CA VAL A 63 -5.54 11.85 -2.85
C VAL A 63 -6.02 11.81 -1.40
N LEU A 64 -5.29 11.16 -0.49
CA LEU A 64 -5.63 11.06 0.94
C LEU A 64 -5.46 12.40 1.69
N LEU A 65 -4.60 13.31 1.21
CA LEU A 65 -4.37 14.62 1.83
C LEU A 65 -5.60 15.53 1.80
N PHE A 66 -6.46 15.41 0.78
CA PHE A 66 -7.62 16.28 0.62
C PHE A 66 -8.90 15.61 1.12
N LYS A 67 -9.58 16.26 2.08
CA LYS A 67 -10.86 15.77 2.66
C LYS A 67 -11.91 15.42 1.61
N LYS A 68 -12.01 16.22 0.54
CA LYS A 68 -12.99 16.02 -0.54
C LYS A 68 -12.78 14.69 -1.28
N SER A 69 -11.52 14.28 -1.48
CA SER A 69 -11.13 13.06 -2.18
C SER A 69 -10.72 11.90 -1.26
N MET A 70 -10.77 12.09 0.06
CA MET A 70 -10.33 11.11 1.06
C MET A 70 -10.99 9.73 0.87
N ALA A 71 -12.27 9.68 0.53
CA ALA A 71 -12.97 8.43 0.20
C ALA A 71 -12.30 7.68 -0.95
N VAL A 72 -11.95 8.37 -2.04
CA VAL A 72 -11.21 7.81 -3.18
C VAL A 72 -9.84 7.31 -2.72
N GLY A 73 -9.18 8.05 -1.83
CA GLY A 73 -7.91 7.65 -1.23
C GLY A 73 -7.99 6.34 -0.46
N PHE A 74 -9.07 6.10 0.29
CA PHE A 74 -9.30 4.82 0.98
C PHE A 74 -9.55 3.66 0.00
N TYR A 75 -10.28 3.89 -1.09
CA TYR A 75 -10.44 2.89 -2.15
C TYR A 75 -9.11 2.56 -2.84
N LEU A 76 -8.33 3.58 -3.23
CA LEU A 76 -7.01 3.38 -3.83
C LEU A 76 -6.08 2.62 -2.88
N SER A 77 -6.07 3.00 -1.61
CA SER A 77 -5.31 2.30 -0.57
C SER A 77 -5.73 0.83 -0.47
N SER A 78 -7.03 0.55 -0.43
CA SER A 78 -7.54 -0.82 -0.34
C SER A 78 -7.12 -1.65 -1.55
N ILE A 79 -7.20 -1.08 -2.76
CA ILE A 79 -6.81 -1.76 -4.01
C ILE A 79 -5.30 -2.06 -4.02
N LEU A 80 -4.46 -1.07 -3.69
CA LEU A 80 -3.00 -1.26 -3.63
C LEU A 80 -2.62 -2.31 -2.57
N MET A 81 -3.18 -2.20 -1.36
CA MET A 81 -2.88 -3.14 -0.29
C MET A 81 -3.37 -4.56 -0.61
N ALA A 82 -4.51 -4.70 -1.28
CA ALA A 82 -4.99 -5.99 -1.76
C ALA A 82 -4.05 -6.58 -2.83
N ALA A 83 -3.65 -5.77 -3.82
CA ALA A 83 -2.71 -6.20 -4.86
C ALA A 83 -1.37 -6.65 -4.27
N PHE A 84 -0.80 -5.89 -3.33
CA PHE A 84 0.43 -6.27 -2.63
C PHE A 84 0.24 -7.52 -1.77
N SER A 85 -0.91 -7.68 -1.11
CA SER A 85 -1.23 -8.88 -0.33
C SER A 85 -1.32 -10.11 -1.22
N VAL A 86 -2.03 -10.03 -2.35
CA VAL A 86 -2.15 -11.12 -3.32
C VAL A 86 -0.76 -11.52 -3.84
N TYR A 87 0.06 -10.53 -4.22
CA TYR A 87 1.43 -10.78 -4.66
C TYR A 87 2.26 -11.51 -3.60
N VAL A 88 2.29 -11.00 -2.37
CA VAL A 88 3.05 -11.60 -1.26
C VAL A 88 2.52 -12.99 -0.91
N GLY A 89 1.20 -13.17 -0.89
CA GLY A 89 0.57 -14.46 -0.65
C GLY A 89 0.95 -15.49 -1.71
N LEU A 90 0.89 -15.12 -3.00
CA LEU A 90 1.33 -15.98 -4.10
C LEU A 90 2.82 -16.32 -4.02
N ALA A 91 3.68 -15.35 -3.72
CA ALA A 91 5.11 -15.61 -3.53
C ALA A 91 5.38 -16.58 -2.36
N MET A 92 4.59 -16.52 -1.29
CA MET A 92 4.69 -17.43 -0.14
C MET A 92 4.24 -18.87 -0.44
N THR A 93 3.43 -19.11 -1.47
CA THR A 93 3.00 -20.47 -1.84
C THR A 93 4.14 -21.34 -2.40
N GLY A 94 5.31 -20.75 -2.67
CA GLY A 94 6.46 -21.48 -3.21
C GLY A 94 6.33 -21.86 -4.68
N ILE A 95 5.27 -21.41 -5.37
CA ILE A 95 5.04 -21.67 -6.81
C ILE A 95 6.21 -21.19 -7.68
N TYR A 96 6.98 -20.21 -7.21
CA TYR A 96 8.12 -19.62 -7.92
C TYR A 96 9.50 -20.15 -7.48
N GLY A 97 9.55 -21.19 -6.63
CA GLY A 97 10.80 -21.74 -6.10
C GLY A 97 11.28 -20.99 -4.85
N ASP A 98 12.51 -20.48 -4.86
CA ASP A 98 13.10 -19.77 -3.72
C ASP A 98 12.41 -18.44 -3.43
N ILE A 99 12.26 -18.15 -2.14
CA ILE A 99 11.63 -16.91 -1.66
C ILE A 99 12.51 -15.71 -2.09
N PRO A 100 11.98 -14.78 -2.91
CA PRO A 100 12.78 -13.68 -3.42
C PRO A 100 13.14 -12.68 -2.31
N CYS A 101 14.16 -11.87 -2.55
CA CYS A 101 14.60 -10.82 -1.63
C CYS A 101 13.44 -9.86 -1.28
N SER A 102 13.21 -9.57 0.00
CA SER A 102 12.26 -8.54 0.44
C SER A 102 12.67 -7.15 -0.08
N CYS A 103 11.76 -6.48 -0.79
CA CYS A 103 11.96 -5.15 -1.35
C CYS A 103 11.21 -4.13 -0.51
N GLY A 104 11.85 -3.47 0.46
CA GLY A 104 11.10 -2.62 1.40
C GLY A 104 11.89 -1.68 2.32
N GLY A 105 13.13 -1.30 1.98
CA GLY A 105 13.90 -0.40 2.85
C GLY A 105 14.16 -1.02 4.23
N ILE A 106 13.80 -0.36 5.34
CA ILE A 106 13.93 -0.91 6.72
C ILE A 106 13.03 -2.14 6.90
N ILE A 107 11.95 -2.24 6.13
CA ILE A 107 11.04 -3.40 6.13
C ILE A 107 11.72 -4.63 5.48
N ARG A 108 12.91 -4.50 4.86
CA ARG A 108 13.71 -5.65 4.39
C ARG A 108 14.03 -6.66 5.48
N HIS A 109 13.99 -6.24 6.75
CA HIS A 109 14.17 -7.12 7.91
C HIS A 109 12.93 -7.92 8.30
N LEU A 110 11.73 -7.59 7.78
CA LEU A 110 10.56 -8.43 7.97
C LEU A 110 10.67 -9.67 7.09
N ARG A 111 10.45 -10.84 7.71
CA ARG A 111 10.21 -12.07 6.96
C ARG A 111 8.91 -11.92 6.15
N TRP A 112 8.80 -12.64 5.04
CA TRP A 112 7.62 -12.63 4.15
C TRP A 112 6.26 -12.75 4.87
N PRO A 113 6.08 -13.64 5.87
CA PRO A 113 4.84 -13.69 6.65
C PRO A 113 4.53 -12.38 7.40
N GLY A 114 5.57 -11.67 7.86
CA GLY A 114 5.43 -10.36 8.49
C GLY A 114 4.98 -9.29 7.50
N HIS A 115 5.52 -9.28 6.28
CA HIS A 115 5.05 -8.40 5.21
C HIS A 115 3.59 -8.66 4.84
N PHE A 116 3.21 -9.94 4.76
CA PHE A 116 1.84 -10.33 4.46
C PHE A 116 0.89 -9.84 5.55
N ALA A 117 1.22 -10.07 6.83
CA ALA A 117 0.44 -9.58 7.96
C ALA A 117 0.34 -8.05 7.98
N PHE A 118 1.46 -7.35 7.74
CA PHE A 118 1.48 -5.89 7.60
C PHE A 118 0.50 -5.44 6.50
N ASN A 119 0.54 -6.08 5.34
CA ASN A 119 -0.34 -5.71 4.24
C ASN A 119 -1.82 -5.94 4.58
N LEU A 120 -2.15 -7.05 5.24
CA LEU A 120 -3.52 -7.34 5.67
C LEU A 120 -4.03 -6.35 6.72
N ILE A 121 -3.18 -5.91 7.66
CA ILE A 121 -3.55 -4.91 8.66
C ILE A 121 -3.92 -3.59 7.97
N PHE A 122 -3.08 -3.10 7.07
CA PHE A 122 -3.33 -1.86 6.34
C PHE A 122 -4.49 -1.98 5.33
N LEU A 123 -4.72 -3.17 4.78
CA LEU A 123 -5.93 -3.47 4.00
C LEU A 123 -7.19 -3.37 4.87
N ALA A 124 -7.20 -3.97 6.06
CA ALA A 124 -8.32 -3.88 6.98
C ALA A 124 -8.59 -2.43 7.43
N ILE A 125 -7.53 -1.67 7.72
CA ILE A 125 -7.61 -0.25 8.10
C ILE A 125 -8.20 0.59 6.96
N SER A 126 -7.76 0.38 5.71
CA SER A 126 -8.28 1.12 4.56
C SER A 126 -9.75 0.80 4.26
N ILE A 127 -10.14 -0.48 4.34
CA ILE A 127 -11.54 -0.92 4.23
C ILE A 127 -12.40 -0.29 5.35
N TYR A 128 -11.89 -0.27 6.58
CA TYR A 128 -12.58 0.35 7.70
C TYR A 128 -12.76 1.87 7.50
N GLY A 129 -11.77 2.55 6.93
CA GLY A 129 -11.86 3.95 6.51
C GLY A 129 -13.00 4.20 5.52
N ILE A 130 -13.18 3.32 4.52
CA ILE A 130 -14.31 3.39 3.57
C ILE A 130 -15.65 3.29 4.32
N PHE A 131 -15.81 2.31 5.20
CA PHE A 131 -17.08 2.10 5.91
C PHE A 131 -17.47 3.30 6.79
N ILE A 132 -16.51 3.93 7.46
CA ILE A 132 -16.78 5.10 8.29
C ILE A 132 -17.12 6.31 7.43
N ASP A 133 -16.34 6.60 6.38
CA ASP A 133 -16.60 7.72 5.48
C ASP A 133 -17.99 7.61 4.83
N LEU A 134 -18.37 6.42 4.35
CA LEU A 134 -19.70 6.16 3.81
C LEU A 134 -20.81 6.34 4.84
N ARG A 135 -20.57 5.92 6.09
CA ARG A 135 -21.53 6.11 7.19
C ARG A 135 -21.74 7.60 7.48
N GLU A 136 -20.66 8.38 7.55
CA GLU A 136 -20.75 9.82 7.83
C GLU A 136 -21.41 10.60 6.70
N ARG A 137 -21.08 10.31 5.43
CA ARG A 137 -21.76 10.92 4.27
C ARG A 137 -23.26 10.66 4.27
N ARG A 138 -23.69 9.46 4.67
CA ARG A 138 -25.12 9.12 4.80
C ARG A 138 -25.82 9.90 5.91
N PHE A 139 -25.11 10.28 6.97
CA PHE A 139 -25.67 11.09 8.06
C PHE A 139 -25.77 12.58 7.71
N ILE A 140 -24.81 13.13 6.95
CA ILE A 140 -24.81 14.55 6.54
C ILE A 140 -25.77 14.79 5.36
N GLY A 141 -26.01 13.79 4.51
CA GLY A 141 -26.96 13.85 3.40
C GLY A 141 -28.43 13.62 3.76
N LYS A 142 -28.76 13.54 5.06
CA LYS A 142 -30.13 13.54 5.61
C LYS A 142 -30.33 14.81 6.42
#